data_AF-A0A377CV35-F1
#
_entry.id   AF-A0A377CV35-F1
#
_cell.length_a   1.000
_cell.length_b   1.000
_cell.length_c   1.000
_cell.angle_alpha   90.00
_cell.angle_beta   90.00
_cell.angle_gamma   90.00
#
_symmetry.space_group_name_H-M   'P 1'
#
loop_
_entity.id
_entity.type
_entity.pdbx_description
1 polymer ?
#
loop_
_entity_poly.entity_id
_entity_poly.type
_entity_poly.pdbx_seq_one_letter_code
_entity_poly.pdbx_strand_id
1 'polypeptide(L)' 'MAKDAGYTAVISHRSGETEDATIADLAVGTAAGQIKTGSMSRSDRVAKYNQLIRIEEALGEKAPYNGRKRSKARHKTDFI' A
#
# COMPACT_ATOMS: atom_id res chain seq x y z
N MET A 1 -13.09 6.66 9.22
CA MET A 1 -12.85 6.16 10.59
C MET A 1 -11.35 6.04 10.92
N ALA A 2 -10.58 5.08 10.38
CA ALA A 2 -9.18 4.90 10.80
C ALA A 2 -8.29 6.15 10.55
N LYS A 3 -8.42 6.78 9.38
CA LYS A 3 -7.70 8.02 9.05
C LYS A 3 -8.11 9.17 9.98
N ASP A 4 -9.41 9.34 10.21
CA ASP A 4 -9.97 10.40 11.06
C ASP A 4 -9.55 10.23 12.53
N ALA A 5 -9.44 8.99 13.00
CA ALA A 5 -8.95 8.64 14.33
C ALA A 5 -7.41 8.69 14.46
N GLY A 6 -6.69 9.14 13.43
CA GLY A 6 -5.24 9.22 13.50
C GLY A 6 -4.55 7.86 13.50
N TYR A 7 -5.14 6.82 12.89
CA TYR A 7 -4.49 5.51 12.62
C TYR A 7 -4.05 5.39 11.15
N THR A 8 -3.21 4.40 10.84
CA THR A 8 -2.89 4.03 9.45
C THR A 8 -3.71 2.83 9.04
N ALA A 9 -4.27 2.85 7.83
CA ALA A 9 -4.87 1.68 7.21
C ALA A 9 -3.84 0.98 6.32
N VAL A 10 -3.71 -0.34 6.48
CA VAL A 10 -2.86 -1.18 5.62
C VAL A 10 -3.80 -2.11 4.86
N ILE A 11 -3.88 -1.93 3.54
CA ILE A 11 -4.67 -2.84 2.68
C ILE A 11 -3.88 -4.15 2.56
N SER A 12 -4.53 -5.30 2.76
CA SER A 12 -3.81 -6.59 2.81
C SER A 12 -4.51 -7.70 2.05
N HIS A 13 -3.69 -8.61 1.54
CA HIS A 13 -4.14 -9.86 0.93
C HIS A 13 -4.61 -10.88 1.97
N ARG A 14 -5.12 -12.03 1.52
CA ARG A 14 -5.40 -13.21 2.36
C ARG A 14 -4.55 -14.41 1.97
N SER A 15 -4.57 -15.51 2.72
CA SER A 15 -3.71 -16.68 2.45
C SER A 15 -4.05 -17.34 1.10
N GLY A 16 -5.33 -17.45 0.76
CA GLY A 16 -5.80 -17.81 -0.59
C GLY A 16 -6.08 -16.56 -1.41
N GLU A 17 -5.37 -16.38 -2.52
CA GLU A 17 -5.55 -15.27 -3.46
C GLU A 17 -5.71 -15.79 -4.87
N THR A 18 -6.31 -14.95 -5.72
CA THR A 18 -6.40 -15.15 -7.15
C THR A 18 -5.48 -14.15 -7.86
N GLU A 19 -5.56 -14.06 -9.19
CA GLU A 19 -4.90 -13.00 -9.96
C GLU A 19 -5.59 -11.63 -9.86
N ASP A 20 -6.77 -11.55 -9.23
CA ASP A 20 -7.49 -10.29 -9.03
C ASP A 20 -6.61 -9.25 -8.33
N ALA A 21 -6.48 -8.06 -8.91
CA ALA A 21 -5.58 -7.03 -8.38
C ALA A 21 -6.32 -5.87 -7.68
N THR A 22 -7.61 -6.02 -7.36
CA THR A 22 -8.48 -4.93 -6.86
C THR A 22 -7.91 -4.24 -5.63
N ILE A 23 -7.17 -4.96 -4.77
CA ILE A 23 -6.57 -4.38 -3.57
C ILE A 23 -5.46 -3.35 -3.88
N ALA A 24 -4.83 -3.41 -5.06
CA ALA A 24 -3.87 -2.39 -5.51
C ALA A 24 -4.59 -1.07 -5.81
N ASP A 25 -5.65 -1.12 -6.62
CA ASP A 25 -6.50 0.02 -6.94
C ASP A 25 -7.15 0.61 -5.68
N LEU A 26 -7.62 -0.24 -4.77
CA LEU A 26 -8.17 0.20 -3.48
C LEU A 26 -7.13 0.95 -2.63
N ALA A 27 -5.88 0.47 -2.59
CA ALA A 27 -4.82 1.11 -1.81
C ALA A 27 -4.45 2.49 -2.36
N VAL A 28 -4.41 2.66 -3.68
CA VAL A 28 -4.13 3.94 -4.34
C VAL A 28 -5.33 4.88 -4.25
N GLY A 29 -6.53 4.42 -4.61
CA GLY A 29 -7.75 5.23 -4.64
C GLY A 29 -8.17 5.78 -3.28
N THR A 30 -7.88 5.04 -2.19
CA THR A 30 -8.12 5.54 -0.83
C THR A 30 -6.94 6.31 -0.25
N ALA A 31 -5.84 6.44 -1.00
CA ALA A 31 -4.55 6.94 -0.54
C ALA A 31 -4.15 6.30 0.80
N ALA A 32 -4.32 4.97 0.94
CA ALA A 32 -4.01 4.21 2.16
C ALA A 32 -2.51 4.24 2.49
N GLY A 33 -1.68 4.34 1.44
CA GLY A 33 -0.23 4.56 1.52
C GLY A 33 0.59 3.38 2.06
N GLN A 34 -0.06 2.28 2.44
CA GLN A 34 0.59 1.01 2.74
C GLN A 34 -0.27 -0.14 2.20
N ILE A 35 0.40 -1.13 1.61
CA ILE A 35 -0.21 -2.37 1.13
C ILE A 35 0.66 -3.56 1.55
N LYS A 36 0.03 -4.65 1.98
CA LYS A 36 0.67 -5.92 2.34
C LYS A 36 0.13 -7.03 1.42
N THR A 37 0.79 -7.23 0.30
CA THR A 37 0.32 -8.16 -0.75
C THR A 37 1.22 -9.37 -1.00
N GLY A 38 2.18 -9.64 -0.10
CA GLY A 38 2.92 -10.91 -0.06
C GLY A 38 4.38 -10.78 -0.51
N SER A 39 5.00 -11.92 -0.77
CA SER A 39 6.36 -11.97 -1.31
C SER A 39 6.35 -11.63 -2.81
N MET A 40 7.52 -11.33 -3.37
CA MET A 40 7.76 -11.17 -4.81
C MET A 40 7.84 -12.53 -5.53
N SER A 41 6.96 -13.46 -5.15
CA SER A 41 6.86 -14.80 -5.73
C SER A 41 5.41 -15.26 -5.74
N ARG A 42 5.08 -16.14 -6.69
CA ARG A 42 3.73 -16.60 -7.05
C ARG A 42 2.88 -15.53 -7.73
N SER A 43 2.24 -15.92 -8.82
CA SER A 43 1.55 -15.00 -9.73
C SER A 43 0.37 -14.27 -9.07
N ASP A 44 -0.32 -14.92 -8.14
CA ASP A 44 -1.42 -14.34 -7.35
C ASP A 44 -0.97 -13.11 -6.54
N ARG A 45 0.29 -13.04 -6.11
CA ARG A 45 0.88 -11.89 -5.39
C ARG A 45 1.46 -10.87 -6.35
N VAL A 46 2.22 -11.35 -7.33
CA VAL A 46 2.89 -10.51 -8.33
C VAL A 46 1.88 -9.72 -9.17
N ALA A 47 0.69 -10.27 -9.43
CA ALA A 47 -0.38 -9.55 -10.13
C ALA A 47 -0.72 -8.19 -9.49
N LYS A 48 -0.73 -8.09 -8.16
CA LYS A 48 -1.00 -6.85 -7.44
C LYS A 48 0.16 -5.84 -7.56
N TYR A 49 1.40 -6.32 -7.51
CA TYR A 49 2.57 -5.47 -7.75
C TYR A 49 2.60 -4.93 -9.19
N ASN A 50 2.33 -5.79 -10.17
CA ASN A 50 2.23 -5.38 -11.57
C ASN A 50 1.12 -4.34 -11.78
N GLN A 51 0.00 -4.47 -11.05
CA GLN A 51 -1.06 -3.46 -11.10
C GLN A 51 -0.62 -2.13 -10.48
N LEU A 52 0.13 -2.14 -9.37
CA LEU A 52 0.70 -0.89 -8.82
C LEU A 52 1.63 -0.20 -9.81
N ILE A 53 2.46 -0.95 -10.55
CA ILE A 53 3.33 -0.40 -11.60
C ILE A 53 2.49 0.26 -12.71
N ARG A 54 1.42 -0.40 -13.19
CA ARG A 54 0.52 0.18 -14.21
C ARG A 54 -0.17 1.45 -13.71
N ILE A 55 -0.60 1.47 -12.44
CA ILE A 55 -1.24 2.65 -11.84
C ILE A 55 -0.23 3.80 -11.72
N GLU A 56 1.00 3.51 -11.28
CA GLU A 56 2.08 4.50 -11.21
C GLU A 56 2.41 5.08 -12.59
N GLU A 57 2.54 4.22 -13.61
CA GLU A 57 2.76 4.64 -15.00
C GLU A 57 1.65 5.57 -15.50
N ALA A 58 0.39 5.27 -15.17
CA ALA A 58 -0.76 6.07 -15.61
C ALA A 58 -0.91 7.41 -14.86
N LEU A 59 -0.57 7.46 -13.57
CA LEU A 59 -0.83 8.62 -12.71
C LEU A 59 0.39 9.53 -12.52
N GLY A 60 1.61 8.99 -12.62
CA GLY A 60 2.85 9.68 -12.33
C GLY A 60 2.79 10.43 -10.99
N GLU A 61 3.10 11.73 -11.01
CA GLU A 61 3.14 12.58 -9.82
C GLU A 61 1.79 12.75 -9.11
N LYS A 62 0.67 12.39 -9.74
CA LYS A 62 -0.66 12.46 -9.11
C LYS A 62 -0.84 11.42 -8.00
N ALA A 63 -0.01 10.38 -7.95
CA ALA A 63 -0.03 9.33 -6.92
C ALA A 63 1.37 9.15 -6.29
N PRO A 64 1.82 10.07 -5.42
CA PRO A 64 3.19 10.08 -4.93
C PRO A 64 3.50 8.90 -3.97
N TYR A 65 4.66 8.27 -4.18
CA TYR A 65 5.22 7.32 -3.22
C TYR A 65 5.85 8.06 -2.02
N ASN A 66 5.18 7.99 -0.87
CA ASN A 66 5.59 8.72 0.34
C ASN A 66 6.64 8.00 1.21
N GLY A 67 7.03 6.77 0.84
CA GLY A 67 8.05 5.97 1.52
C GLY A 67 7.91 5.97 3.05
N ARG A 68 9.02 6.24 3.75
CA ARG A 68 9.12 6.18 5.21
C ARG A 68 8.20 7.16 5.95
N LYS A 69 7.72 8.23 5.29
CA LYS A 69 6.78 9.19 5.91
C LYS A 69 5.43 8.53 6.25
N ARG A 70 5.11 7.40 5.62
CA ARG A 70 3.82 6.74 5.78
C ARG A 70 3.77 5.71 6.91
N SER A 71 4.89 5.37 7.53
CA SER A 71 4.92 4.51 8.72
C SER A 71 4.65 5.33 9.98
N LYS A 72 3.71 4.86 10.82
CA LYS A 72 3.42 5.48 12.13
C LYS A 72 4.40 5.10 13.25
N ALA A 73 5.41 4.28 12.95
CA ALA A 73 6.47 3.94 13.89
C ALA A 73 7.46 5.11 14.04
N ARG A 74 7.03 6.18 14.71
CA ARG A 74 7.93 7.13 15.36
C ARG A 74 7.74 7.02 16.87
N HIS A 75 8.64 6.28 17.52
CA HIS A 75 9.07 6.73 18.84
C HIS A 75 9.83 8.04 18.60
N LYS A 76 9.32 9.16 19.11
CA LYS A 76 10.15 10.33 19.35
C LYS A 76 11.13 9.95 20.46
N THR A 77 12.29 9.43 20.09
CA THR A 77 13.49 9.66 20.92
C THR A 77 13.97 11.05 20.58
N ASP A 78 13.32 12.05 21.18
CA ASP A 78 13.92 13.35 21.41
C ASP A 78 14.87 13.10 22.61
N PHE A 79 16.09 12.62 22.34
CA PHE A 79 17.19 12.76 23.30
C PHE A 79 17.61 14.23 23.27
N ILE A 80 17.74 14.77 24.48
CA ILE A 80 18.19 16.11 24.88
C ILE A 80 19.34 16.61 24.00
#